data_AF-A0A0A0IKZ8-F1
#
_entry.id   AF-A0A0A0IKZ8-F1
#
_cell.length_a   1.000
_cell.length_b   1.000
_cell.length_c   1.000
_cell.angle_alpha   90.00
_cell.angle_beta   90.00
_cell.angle_gamma   90.00
#
_symmetry.space_group_name_H-M   'P 1'
#
loop_
_entity.id
_entity.type
_entity.pdbx_description
1 polymer ?
#
loop_
_entity_poly.entity_id
_entity_poly.type
_entity_poly.pdbx_seq_one_letter_code
_entity_poly.pdbx_strand_id
1 'polypeptide(L)'
;MNNVIHMCFSASASGSLKVALKQNIIKGNRVIPFYDNLSEGKIGDLKNLEDRIEWYKNIDCEEDISKQDVYQYKRDYERYRKKVSKLTDNDIIYIWYGECSTDICGMMYVLELLKDKLPKIYLINVSNLIEENQYHAFITRSVSEIMSEDMNKYIEFKKILDKDTYKYILEEWGVLKKENTMLRIFENGKVKSANKDYFDLDILKNTDKNLKRAARTVGNVLGFSNQNISDDYIFWRVRELINLGYIEYTGEFGIMRKMEIKITNKGLDRLSNDEYAMEFWRKREDEIEKETEYLRAFAAEAALKEKLNIARNLLDVLDIKVIAEKTGLTIGQVKNLKVDI
;
A
#
# COMPACT_ATOMS: atom_id res chain seq x y z
N MET A 1 -36.97 -4.99 -16.49
CA MET A 1 -35.50 -5.04 -16.58
C MET A 1 -34.98 -5.74 -15.34
N ASN A 2 -34.09 -6.73 -15.49
CA ASN A 2 -33.49 -7.40 -14.33
C ASN A 2 -32.66 -6.39 -13.53
N ASN A 3 -32.73 -6.46 -12.20
CA ASN A 3 -32.00 -5.57 -11.32
C ASN A 3 -30.54 -6.06 -11.19
N VAL A 4 -29.62 -5.42 -11.88
CA VAL A 4 -28.19 -5.79 -11.91
C VAL A 4 -27.43 -5.01 -10.84
N ILE A 5 -26.71 -5.72 -9.98
CA ILE A 5 -26.05 -5.17 -8.80
C ILE A 5 -24.57 -5.52 -8.85
N HIS A 6 -23.71 -4.52 -8.72
CA HIS A 6 -22.26 -4.70 -8.69
C HIS A 6 -21.76 -4.74 -7.24
N MET A 7 -20.92 -5.71 -6.90
CA MET A 7 -20.28 -5.85 -5.59
C MET A 7 -18.76 -5.78 -5.74
N CYS A 8 -18.10 -5.11 -4.81
CA CYS A 8 -16.64 -4.91 -4.79
C CYS A 8 -16.15 -4.70 -3.35
N PHE A 9 -14.82 -4.78 -3.15
CA PHE A 9 -14.21 -4.94 -1.83
C PHE A 9 -13.18 -3.85 -1.49
N SER A 10 -13.46 -2.60 -1.88
CA SER A 10 -12.70 -1.43 -1.43
C SER A 10 -13.43 -0.11 -1.71
N ALA A 11 -12.99 0.97 -1.07
CA ALA A 11 -13.47 2.31 -1.37
C ALA A 11 -13.12 2.75 -2.81
N SER A 12 -11.90 2.47 -3.26
CA SER A 12 -11.43 2.80 -4.62
C SER A 12 -12.26 2.09 -5.69
N ALA A 13 -12.40 0.75 -5.60
CA ALA A 13 -13.22 -0.02 -6.52
C ALA A 13 -14.68 0.46 -6.55
N SER A 14 -15.23 0.80 -5.38
CA SER A 14 -16.57 1.39 -5.29
C SER A 14 -16.67 2.72 -6.04
N GLY A 15 -15.64 3.57 -5.97
CA GLY A 15 -15.58 4.85 -6.67
C GLY A 15 -15.64 4.64 -8.17
N SER A 16 -14.70 3.86 -8.70
CA SER A 16 -14.61 3.56 -10.14
C SER A 16 -15.89 2.93 -10.69
N LEU A 17 -16.47 1.93 -10.01
CA LEU A 17 -17.72 1.29 -10.45
C LEU A 17 -18.92 2.25 -10.44
N LYS A 18 -19.02 3.14 -9.45
CA LYS A 18 -20.10 4.14 -9.39
C LYS A 18 -19.98 5.15 -10.52
N VAL A 19 -18.77 5.60 -10.83
CA VAL A 19 -18.51 6.50 -11.98
C VAL A 19 -18.85 5.79 -13.29
N ALA A 20 -18.39 4.55 -13.47
CA ALA A 20 -18.67 3.75 -14.66
C ALA A 20 -20.18 3.53 -14.88
N LEU A 21 -20.95 3.27 -13.82
CA LEU A 21 -22.42 3.19 -13.91
C LEU A 21 -23.05 4.53 -14.28
N LYS A 22 -22.63 5.63 -13.62
CA LYS A 22 -23.16 6.97 -13.87
C LYS A 22 -22.92 7.43 -15.32
N GLN A 23 -21.76 7.07 -15.88
CA GLN A 23 -21.36 7.39 -17.25
C GLN A 23 -21.85 6.37 -18.29
N ASN A 24 -22.64 5.36 -17.88
CA ASN A 24 -23.15 4.30 -18.75
C ASN A 24 -22.05 3.44 -19.44
N ILE A 25 -20.83 3.42 -18.90
CA ILE A 25 -19.72 2.55 -19.36
C ILE A 25 -20.07 1.08 -19.09
N ILE A 26 -20.67 0.80 -17.94
CA ILE A 26 -21.22 -0.52 -17.60
C ILE A 26 -22.72 -0.41 -17.32
N LYS A 27 -23.47 -1.48 -17.57
CA LYS A 27 -24.91 -1.55 -17.27
C LYS A 27 -25.12 -2.08 -15.86
N GLY A 28 -25.96 -1.41 -15.09
CA GLY A 28 -26.39 -1.86 -13.78
C GLY A 28 -27.23 -0.83 -13.04
N ASN A 29 -27.78 -1.23 -11.90
CA ASN A 29 -28.68 -0.40 -11.09
C ASN A 29 -27.94 0.27 -9.93
N ARG A 30 -26.99 -0.43 -9.29
CA ARG A 30 -26.25 0.10 -8.13
C ARG A 30 -24.98 -0.70 -7.81
N VAL A 31 -24.13 -0.09 -6.99
CA VAL A 31 -22.98 -0.73 -6.33
C VAL A 31 -23.27 -1.00 -4.85
N ILE A 32 -22.95 -2.20 -4.37
CA ILE A 32 -22.93 -2.56 -2.95
C ILE A 32 -21.47 -2.89 -2.58
N PRO A 33 -20.72 -1.92 -2.05
CA PRO A 33 -19.35 -2.16 -1.64
C PRO A 33 -19.26 -2.69 -0.21
N PHE A 34 -18.25 -3.51 0.03
CA PHE A 34 -17.76 -3.85 1.36
C PHE A 34 -16.39 -3.20 1.55
N TYR A 35 -16.15 -2.60 2.72
CA TYR A 35 -15.01 -1.71 2.92
C TYR A 35 -13.93 -2.27 3.87
N ASP A 36 -14.26 -3.27 4.68
CA ASP A 36 -13.27 -3.85 5.60
C ASP A 36 -12.36 -4.84 4.85
N ASN A 37 -11.07 -4.84 5.18
CA ASN A 37 -10.12 -5.77 4.62
C ASN A 37 -10.06 -7.05 5.47
N LEU A 38 -10.68 -8.13 4.98
CA LEU A 38 -10.73 -9.42 5.69
C LEU A 38 -9.49 -10.29 5.45
N SER A 39 -8.55 -9.86 4.60
CA SER A 39 -7.23 -10.50 4.52
C SER A 39 -6.36 -10.17 5.73
N GLU A 40 -6.75 -9.16 6.50
CA GLU A 40 -6.03 -8.65 7.66
C GLU A 40 -6.91 -8.72 8.91
N GLY A 41 -6.33 -9.10 10.05
CA GLY A 41 -7.03 -9.34 11.31
C GLY A 41 -7.82 -10.66 11.36
N LYS A 42 -8.36 -10.95 12.54
CA LYS A 42 -9.17 -12.15 12.80
C LYS A 42 -10.53 -12.07 12.09
N ILE A 43 -11.06 -13.22 11.68
CA ILE A 43 -12.33 -13.36 10.95
C ILE A 43 -13.19 -14.54 11.44
N GLY A 44 -12.78 -15.23 12.51
CA GLY A 44 -13.37 -16.50 12.95
C GLY A 44 -14.88 -16.39 13.22
N ASP A 45 -15.29 -15.35 13.94
CA ASP A 45 -16.68 -14.93 14.00
C ASP A 45 -16.81 -13.51 13.47
N LEU A 46 -17.48 -13.36 12.31
CA LEU A 46 -17.82 -12.05 11.79
C LEU A 46 -19.16 -11.56 12.34
N LYS A 47 -20.02 -12.41 12.92
CA LYS A 47 -21.29 -11.94 13.50
C LYS A 47 -21.02 -11.02 14.69
N ASN A 48 -20.14 -11.44 15.59
CA ASN A 48 -19.56 -10.59 16.62
C ASN A 48 -18.37 -9.80 16.04
N LEU A 49 -18.41 -8.47 16.10
CA LEU A 49 -17.37 -7.61 15.52
C LEU A 49 -16.28 -7.25 16.52
N GLU A 50 -16.24 -7.80 17.74
CA GLU A 50 -15.24 -7.48 18.76
C GLU A 50 -13.80 -7.64 18.25
N ASP A 51 -13.47 -8.79 17.67
CA ASP A 51 -12.14 -9.05 17.09
C ASP A 51 -11.81 -8.09 15.94
N ARG A 52 -12.81 -7.72 15.13
CA ARG A 52 -12.64 -6.76 14.02
C ARG A 52 -12.41 -5.34 14.51
N ILE A 53 -13.14 -4.93 15.54
CA ILE A 53 -13.00 -3.61 16.17
C ILE A 53 -11.64 -3.51 16.85
N GLU A 54 -11.20 -4.58 17.50
CA GLU A 54 -9.87 -4.63 18.11
C GLU A 54 -8.78 -4.56 17.05
N TRP A 55 -8.94 -5.26 15.92
CA TRP A 55 -8.03 -5.12 14.79
C TRP A 55 -8.00 -3.67 14.27
N TYR A 56 -9.18 -3.08 14.03
CA TYR A 56 -9.30 -1.71 13.55
C TYR A 56 -8.58 -0.71 14.46
N LYS A 57 -8.73 -0.83 15.79
CA LYS A 57 -7.98 -0.05 16.80
C LYS A 57 -6.48 -0.21 16.72
N ASN A 58 -6.00 -1.43 16.46
CA ASN A 58 -4.57 -1.70 16.44
C ASN A 58 -3.87 -1.19 15.17
N ILE A 59 -4.60 -0.98 14.09
CA ILE A 59 -4.03 -0.47 12.83
C ILE A 59 -4.15 1.05 12.69
N ASP A 60 -5.13 1.67 13.36
CA ASP A 60 -5.30 3.11 13.24
C ASP A 60 -4.09 3.87 13.84
N CYS A 61 -3.83 5.02 13.24
CA CYS A 61 -2.63 5.83 13.40
C CYS A 61 -2.83 7.05 14.31
N GLU A 62 -4.06 7.31 14.76
CA GLU A 62 -4.36 8.43 15.68
C GLU A 62 -4.50 7.96 17.13
N GLU A 63 -4.10 8.82 18.07
CA GLU A 63 -4.32 8.61 19.50
C GLU A 63 -5.82 8.48 19.75
N ASP A 64 -6.24 7.26 20.10
CA ASP A 64 -7.60 6.81 20.37
C ASP A 64 -8.60 6.93 19.21
N ILE A 65 -8.89 5.79 18.55
CA ILE A 65 -10.12 5.64 17.74
C ILE A 65 -11.30 6.13 18.58
N SER A 66 -11.98 7.15 18.08
CA SER A 66 -13.09 7.72 18.83
C SER A 66 -14.22 6.70 18.95
N LYS A 67 -15.05 6.82 19.99
CA LYS A 67 -16.29 6.03 20.10
C LYS A 67 -17.17 6.18 18.85
N GLN A 68 -17.08 7.33 18.17
CA GLN A 68 -17.82 7.61 16.94
C GLN A 68 -17.31 6.77 15.77
N ASP A 69 -16.01 6.58 15.64
CA ASP A 69 -15.40 5.76 14.58
C ASP A 69 -15.74 4.29 14.76
N VAL A 70 -15.64 3.76 15.99
CA VAL A 70 -16.09 2.39 16.31
C VAL A 70 -17.58 2.21 16.00
N TYR A 71 -18.41 3.20 16.35
CA TYR A 71 -19.84 3.16 16.04
C TYR A 71 -20.09 3.16 14.53
N GLN A 72 -19.36 3.99 13.78
CA GLN A 72 -19.47 4.06 12.32
C GLN A 72 -19.03 2.76 11.66
N TYR A 73 -17.94 2.15 12.14
CA TYR A 73 -17.46 0.83 11.67
C TYR A 73 -18.51 -0.27 11.85
N LYS A 74 -19.11 -0.38 13.05
CA LYS A 74 -20.23 -1.32 13.31
C LYS A 74 -21.42 -1.06 12.38
N ARG A 75 -21.79 0.21 12.22
CA ARG A 75 -22.91 0.63 11.38
C ARG A 75 -22.69 0.30 9.90
N ASP A 76 -21.47 0.37 9.40
CA ASP A 76 -21.17 0.02 8.02
C ASP A 76 -21.30 -1.49 7.76
N TYR A 77 -20.88 -2.32 8.72
CA TYR A 77 -21.16 -3.76 8.71
C TYR A 77 -22.66 -4.07 8.71
N GLU A 78 -23.43 -3.46 9.60
CA GLU A 78 -24.89 -3.64 9.65
C GLU A 78 -25.57 -3.18 8.36
N ARG A 79 -25.17 -2.02 7.83
CA ARG A 79 -25.68 -1.48 6.58
C ARG A 79 -25.36 -2.39 5.41
N TYR A 80 -24.15 -2.93 5.35
CA TYR A 80 -23.74 -3.89 4.33
C TYR A 80 -24.59 -5.16 4.39
N ARG A 81 -24.67 -5.79 5.56
CA ARG A 81 -25.51 -6.98 5.80
C ARG A 81 -26.97 -6.74 5.44
N LYS A 82 -27.53 -5.59 5.80
CA LYS A 82 -28.90 -5.19 5.46
C LYS A 82 -29.10 -5.00 3.95
N LYS A 83 -28.10 -4.51 3.23
CA LYS A 83 -28.17 -4.38 1.76
C LYS A 83 -28.13 -5.76 1.09
N VAL A 84 -27.27 -6.65 1.58
CA VAL A 84 -27.15 -8.04 1.10
C VAL A 84 -28.39 -8.85 1.46
N SER A 85 -28.96 -8.67 2.64
CA SER A 85 -30.18 -9.37 3.09
C SER A 85 -31.44 -8.98 2.31
N LYS A 86 -31.45 -7.84 1.62
CA LYS A 86 -32.55 -7.43 0.74
C LYS A 86 -32.49 -7.97 -0.69
N LEU A 87 -31.40 -8.65 -1.06
CA LEU A 87 -31.28 -9.27 -2.38
C LEU A 87 -32.23 -10.45 -2.53
N THR A 88 -32.78 -10.63 -3.72
CA THR A 88 -33.79 -11.64 -4.07
C THR A 88 -33.38 -12.42 -5.31
N ASP A 89 -34.10 -13.49 -5.62
CA ASP A 89 -33.81 -14.34 -6.79
C ASP A 89 -34.05 -13.64 -8.14
N ASN A 90 -34.73 -12.48 -8.13
CA ASN A 90 -34.90 -11.61 -9.31
C ASN A 90 -33.69 -10.70 -9.58
N ASP A 91 -32.73 -10.62 -8.64
CA ASP A 91 -31.52 -9.82 -8.80
C ASP A 91 -30.44 -10.60 -9.56
N ILE A 92 -29.69 -9.88 -10.39
CA ILE A 92 -28.44 -10.38 -11.00
C ILE A 92 -27.29 -9.71 -10.28
N ILE A 93 -26.39 -10.51 -9.71
CA ILE A 93 -25.26 -10.01 -8.92
C ILE A 93 -23.98 -10.21 -9.70
N TYR A 94 -23.23 -9.13 -9.93
CA TYR A 94 -21.87 -9.16 -10.46
C TYR A 94 -20.90 -8.91 -9.32
N ILE A 95 -20.13 -9.93 -8.94
CA ILE A 95 -19.08 -9.81 -7.93
C ILE A 95 -17.74 -9.61 -8.64
N TRP A 96 -17.13 -8.46 -8.40
CA TRP A 96 -15.86 -8.07 -8.96
C TRP A 96 -14.75 -8.43 -7.96
N TYR A 97 -13.71 -9.10 -8.45
CA TYR A 97 -12.55 -9.44 -7.65
C TYR A 97 -11.31 -9.56 -8.55
N GLY A 98 -10.13 -9.32 -8.00
CA GLY A 98 -8.87 -9.75 -8.60
C GLY A 98 -8.20 -10.86 -7.80
N GLU A 99 -7.11 -11.39 -8.34
CA GLU A 99 -6.24 -12.40 -7.72
C GLU A 99 -5.37 -11.79 -6.62
N CYS A 100 -6.05 -11.29 -5.57
CA CYS A 100 -5.44 -10.76 -4.37
C CYS A 100 -6.26 -11.13 -3.13
N SER A 101 -5.61 -11.13 -1.96
CA SER A 101 -6.25 -11.60 -0.73
C SER A 101 -7.42 -10.71 -0.29
N THR A 102 -7.31 -9.40 -0.44
CA THR A 102 -8.36 -8.42 -0.11
C THR A 102 -9.67 -8.71 -0.83
N ASP A 103 -9.63 -8.79 -2.16
CA ASP A 103 -10.83 -9.00 -2.98
C ASP A 103 -11.40 -10.42 -2.78
N ILE A 104 -10.54 -11.44 -2.73
CA ILE A 104 -11.00 -12.84 -2.56
C ILE A 104 -11.64 -13.05 -1.18
N CYS A 105 -11.07 -12.52 -0.10
CA CYS A 105 -11.68 -12.61 1.22
C CYS A 105 -13.02 -11.87 1.28
N GLY A 106 -13.12 -10.70 0.64
CA GLY A 106 -14.39 -9.99 0.49
C GLY A 106 -15.44 -10.80 -0.28
N MET A 107 -15.04 -11.43 -1.38
CA MET A 107 -15.89 -12.32 -2.19
C MET A 107 -16.39 -13.51 -1.37
N MET A 108 -15.50 -14.18 -0.65
CA MET A 108 -15.85 -15.31 0.23
C MET A 108 -16.89 -14.90 1.28
N TYR A 109 -16.70 -13.75 1.92
CA TYR A 109 -17.64 -13.26 2.93
C TYR A 109 -19.03 -12.95 2.35
N VAL A 110 -19.12 -12.28 1.20
CA VAL A 110 -20.44 -12.00 0.61
C VAL A 110 -21.15 -13.28 0.18
N LEU A 111 -20.41 -14.26 -0.33
CA LEU A 111 -20.97 -15.57 -0.69
C LEU A 111 -21.47 -16.34 0.53
N GLU A 112 -20.79 -16.24 1.69
CA GLU A 112 -21.29 -16.77 2.97
C GLU A 112 -22.61 -16.10 3.38
N LEU A 113 -22.74 -14.78 3.22
CA LEU A 113 -23.97 -14.04 3.53
C LEU A 113 -25.14 -14.39 2.59
N LEU A 114 -24.85 -14.88 1.39
CA LEU A 114 -25.83 -15.24 0.36
C LEU A 114 -26.24 -16.72 0.38
N LYS A 115 -25.70 -17.53 1.30
CA LYS A 115 -25.89 -19.00 1.31
C LYS A 115 -27.32 -19.52 1.34
N ASP A 116 -28.23 -18.73 1.91
CA ASP A 116 -29.64 -19.09 2.04
C ASP A 116 -30.49 -18.43 0.93
N LYS A 117 -29.86 -17.94 -0.13
CA LYS A 117 -30.50 -17.22 -1.24
C LYS A 117 -30.06 -17.80 -2.58
N LEU A 118 -30.89 -17.66 -3.61
CA LEU A 118 -30.60 -18.17 -4.95
C LEU A 118 -30.57 -17.07 -6.03
N PRO A 119 -29.90 -15.91 -5.81
CA PRO A 119 -29.74 -14.92 -6.87
C PRO A 119 -28.81 -15.45 -7.96
N LYS A 120 -28.96 -14.90 -9.17
CA LYS A 120 -28.05 -15.23 -10.27
C LYS A 120 -26.73 -14.48 -10.10
N ILE A 121 -25.68 -15.18 -9.68
CA ILE A 121 -24.35 -14.60 -9.43
C ILE A 121 -23.43 -14.83 -10.63
N TYR A 122 -22.73 -13.77 -11.02
CA TYR A 122 -21.60 -13.82 -11.92
C TYR A 122 -20.35 -13.32 -11.22
N LEU A 123 -19.26 -14.05 -11.39
CA LEU A 123 -17.93 -13.69 -10.92
C LEU A 123 -17.17 -13.01 -12.06
N ILE A 124 -16.56 -11.86 -11.78
CA ILE A 124 -15.73 -11.09 -12.71
C ILE A 124 -14.33 -11.05 -12.12
N ASN A 125 -13.45 -11.94 -12.59
CA ASN A 125 -12.04 -11.94 -12.23
C ASN A 125 -11.30 -10.97 -13.14
N VAL A 126 -10.82 -9.86 -12.57
CA VAL A 126 -10.11 -8.83 -13.33
C VAL A 126 -8.70 -9.26 -13.72
N SER A 127 -8.11 -10.23 -13.02
CA SER A 127 -6.78 -10.77 -13.30
C SER A 127 -6.76 -11.76 -14.48
N ASN A 128 -7.92 -12.09 -15.06
CA ASN A 128 -8.00 -12.88 -16.30
C ASN A 128 -7.56 -12.09 -17.55
N LEU A 129 -7.46 -10.76 -17.45
CA LEU A 129 -7.04 -9.91 -18.56
C LEU A 129 -5.56 -9.54 -18.39
N ILE A 130 -4.77 -9.84 -19.42
CA ILE A 130 -3.43 -9.29 -19.60
C ILE A 130 -3.58 -8.04 -20.45
N GLU A 131 -3.19 -6.89 -19.91
CA GLU A 131 -3.14 -5.63 -20.64
C GLU A 131 -1.70 -5.29 -21.04
N GLU A 132 -1.54 -4.57 -22.15
CA GLU A 132 -0.24 -4.13 -22.65
C GLU A 132 -0.32 -2.66 -23.02
N ASN A 133 0.64 -1.88 -22.54
CA ASN A 133 0.85 -0.49 -22.96
C ASN A 133 2.21 -0.38 -23.68
N GLN A 134 2.56 0.83 -24.14
CA GLN A 134 3.80 1.07 -24.88
C GLN A 134 5.10 0.74 -24.12
N TYR A 135 5.04 0.52 -22.81
CA TYR A 135 6.21 0.29 -21.94
C TYR A 135 6.28 -1.14 -21.37
N HIS A 136 5.13 -1.75 -21.06
CA HIS A 136 5.08 -3.07 -20.42
C HIS A 136 3.70 -3.74 -20.55
N ALA A 137 3.69 -5.07 -20.43
CA ALA A 137 2.49 -5.85 -20.15
C ALA A 137 2.27 -5.99 -18.65
N PHE A 138 1.02 -5.96 -18.20
CA PHE A 138 0.64 -6.07 -16.79
C PHE A 138 -0.67 -6.85 -16.62
N ILE A 139 -0.85 -7.37 -15.41
CA ILE A 139 -2.08 -8.05 -14.97
C ILE A 139 -2.65 -7.24 -13.81
N THR A 140 -3.91 -6.85 -13.93
CA THR A 140 -4.62 -6.15 -12.86
C THR A 140 -4.90 -7.12 -11.71
N ARG A 141 -4.37 -6.82 -10.52
CA ARG A 141 -4.42 -7.73 -9.35
C ARG A 141 -5.62 -7.47 -8.46
N SER A 142 -6.15 -6.25 -8.49
CA SER A 142 -7.27 -5.82 -7.67
C SER A 142 -8.22 -4.95 -8.48
N VAL A 143 -9.51 -5.02 -8.18
CA VAL A 143 -10.52 -4.13 -8.79
C VAL A 143 -10.23 -2.66 -8.46
N SER A 144 -9.51 -2.38 -7.36
CA SER A 144 -9.13 -1.02 -6.96
C SER A 144 -8.13 -0.33 -7.89
N GLU A 145 -7.47 -1.09 -8.76
CA GLU A 145 -6.46 -0.60 -9.71
C GLU A 145 -7.10 -0.15 -11.04
N ILE A 146 -8.38 -0.44 -11.24
CA ILE A 146 -9.08 -0.20 -12.52
C ILE A 146 -9.67 1.22 -12.55
N MET A 147 -9.35 1.94 -13.62
CA MET A 147 -9.97 3.23 -13.94
C MET A 147 -11.42 3.05 -14.41
N SER A 148 -12.28 4.03 -14.15
CA SER A 148 -13.71 3.93 -14.47
C SER A 148 -13.99 3.64 -15.94
N GLU A 149 -13.18 4.21 -16.82
CA GLU A 149 -13.28 4.16 -18.29
C GLU A 149 -13.01 2.75 -18.82
N ASP A 150 -12.21 1.96 -18.09
CA ASP A 150 -11.75 0.63 -18.49
C ASP A 150 -12.62 -0.51 -17.92
N MET A 151 -13.58 -0.20 -17.04
CA MET A 151 -14.43 -1.20 -16.38
C MET A 151 -15.21 -2.11 -17.34
N ASN A 152 -15.58 -1.61 -18.52
CA ASN A 152 -16.27 -2.40 -19.54
C ASN A 152 -15.40 -3.51 -20.14
N LYS A 153 -14.07 -3.35 -20.20
CA LYS A 153 -13.15 -4.38 -20.71
C LYS A 153 -13.29 -5.69 -19.93
N TYR A 154 -13.52 -5.58 -18.63
CA TYR A 154 -13.52 -6.71 -17.72
C TYR A 154 -14.87 -7.44 -17.65
N ILE A 155 -15.98 -6.77 -18.00
CA ILE A 155 -17.33 -7.34 -17.87
C ILE A 155 -17.59 -8.51 -18.83
N GLU A 156 -16.80 -8.61 -19.90
CA GLU A 156 -16.83 -9.69 -20.88
C GLU A 156 -16.33 -11.01 -20.28
N PHE A 157 -15.46 -10.96 -19.26
CA PHE A 157 -14.93 -12.15 -18.57
C PHE A 157 -15.85 -12.67 -17.46
N LYS A 158 -17.08 -12.17 -17.34
CA LYS A 158 -18.03 -12.63 -16.33
C LYS A 158 -18.35 -14.11 -16.54
N LYS A 159 -18.19 -14.91 -15.49
CA LYS A 159 -18.57 -16.33 -15.48
C LYS A 159 -19.70 -16.54 -14.50
N ILE A 160 -20.71 -17.32 -14.89
CA ILE A 160 -21.77 -17.70 -13.97
C ILE A 160 -21.17 -18.54 -12.84
N LEU A 161 -21.56 -18.25 -11.60
CA LEU A 161 -21.13 -19.04 -10.45
C LEU A 161 -21.93 -20.34 -10.42
N ASP A 162 -21.27 -21.46 -10.69
CA ASP A 162 -21.85 -22.78 -10.56
C ASP A 162 -21.83 -23.27 -9.10
N LYS A 163 -22.59 -24.34 -8.82
CA LYS A 163 -22.79 -24.86 -7.47
C LYS A 163 -21.53 -25.49 -6.88
N ASP A 164 -20.69 -26.12 -7.70
CA ASP A 164 -19.50 -26.83 -7.23
C ASP A 164 -18.42 -25.80 -6.86
N THR A 165 -18.21 -24.80 -7.70
CA THR A 165 -17.35 -23.65 -7.40
C THR A 165 -17.84 -22.91 -6.16
N TYR A 166 -19.15 -22.67 -6.02
CA TYR A 166 -19.72 -22.03 -4.84
C TYR A 166 -19.41 -22.81 -3.54
N LYS A 167 -19.64 -24.12 -3.55
CA LYS A 167 -19.37 -25.00 -2.41
C LYS A 167 -17.89 -24.99 -2.05
N TYR A 168 -17.01 -25.09 -3.04
CA TYR A 168 -15.56 -25.02 -2.85
C TYR A 168 -15.13 -23.69 -2.19
N ILE A 169 -15.65 -22.55 -2.65
CA ILE A 169 -15.32 -21.24 -2.07
C ILE A 169 -15.74 -21.16 -0.60
N LEU A 170 -16.92 -21.70 -0.25
CA LEU A 170 -17.39 -21.71 1.14
C LEU A 170 -16.57 -22.65 2.04
N GLU A 171 -16.11 -23.78 1.51
CA GLU A 171 -15.23 -24.70 2.23
C GLU A 171 -13.88 -24.05 2.54
N GLU A 172 -13.24 -23.43 1.53
CA GLU A 172 -11.99 -22.67 1.71
C GLU A 172 -12.17 -21.50 2.69
N TRP A 173 -13.30 -20.79 2.62
CA TRP A 173 -13.62 -19.74 3.59
C TRP A 173 -13.76 -20.28 5.01
N GLY A 174 -14.39 -21.45 5.18
CA GLY A 174 -14.48 -22.15 6.45
C GLY A 174 -13.12 -22.52 7.03
N VAL A 175 -12.17 -22.94 6.18
CA VAL A 175 -10.77 -23.20 6.59
C VAL A 175 -10.11 -21.92 7.11
N LEU A 176 -10.16 -20.83 6.34
CA LEU A 176 -9.55 -19.54 6.73
C LEU A 176 -10.13 -18.97 8.03
N LYS A 177 -11.45 -19.15 8.25
CA LYS A 177 -12.12 -18.77 9.50
C LYS A 177 -11.72 -19.64 10.68
N LYS A 178 -11.51 -20.94 10.46
CA LYS A 178 -11.04 -21.87 11.50
C LYS A 178 -9.59 -21.57 11.90
N GLU A 179 -8.72 -21.30 10.93
CA GLU A 179 -7.33 -20.92 11.16
C GLU A 179 -7.22 -19.57 11.87
N ASN A 180 -8.12 -18.62 11.53
CA ASN A 180 -8.28 -17.34 12.19
C ASN A 180 -6.98 -16.54 12.40
N THR A 181 -6.02 -16.66 11.48
CA THR A 181 -4.77 -15.91 11.55
C THR A 181 -4.99 -14.42 11.33
N MET A 182 -4.00 -13.61 11.75
CA MET A 182 -4.00 -12.16 11.57
C MET A 182 -3.73 -11.73 10.12
N LEU A 183 -3.15 -12.60 9.30
CA LEU A 183 -2.80 -12.27 7.93
C LEU A 183 -3.16 -13.41 6.98
N ARG A 184 -3.63 -13.04 5.79
CA ARG A 184 -3.90 -13.91 4.66
C ARG A 184 -3.23 -13.33 3.42
N ILE A 185 -2.49 -14.16 2.71
CA ILE A 185 -1.77 -13.79 1.48
C ILE A 185 -2.35 -14.55 0.29
N PHE A 186 -2.19 -14.01 -0.91
CA PHE A 186 -2.54 -14.70 -2.15
C PHE A 186 -1.28 -15.33 -2.76
N GLU A 187 -1.26 -16.65 -2.87
CA GLU A 187 -0.11 -17.37 -3.37
C GLU A 187 -0.55 -18.65 -4.09
N ASN A 188 0.02 -18.90 -5.26
CA ASN A 188 -0.27 -20.10 -6.06
C ASN A 188 -1.76 -20.27 -6.36
N GLY A 189 -2.44 -19.17 -6.76
CA GLY A 189 -3.84 -19.20 -7.17
C GLY A 189 -4.86 -19.26 -6.03
N LYS A 190 -4.43 -19.18 -4.76
CA LYS A 190 -5.35 -19.20 -3.61
C LYS A 190 -4.94 -18.30 -2.47
N VAL A 191 -5.92 -17.93 -1.66
CA VAL A 191 -5.68 -17.25 -0.38
C VAL A 191 -5.32 -18.28 0.69
N LYS A 192 -4.27 -17.99 1.45
CA LYS A 192 -3.80 -18.84 2.56
C LYS A 192 -3.50 -17.99 3.78
N SER A 193 -3.67 -18.56 4.96
CA SER A 193 -3.19 -17.97 6.21
C SER A 193 -1.67 -17.85 6.22
N ALA A 194 -1.16 -16.73 6.75
CA ALA A 194 0.25 -16.47 6.94
C ALA A 194 0.52 -16.01 8.39
N ASN A 195 1.77 -16.11 8.82
CA ASN A 195 2.19 -15.54 10.09
C ASN A 195 2.11 -14.01 10.06
N LYS A 196 1.85 -13.40 11.22
CA LYS A 196 1.72 -11.95 11.32
C LYS A 196 3.00 -11.20 10.91
N ASP A 197 4.15 -11.84 11.09
CA ASP A 197 5.49 -11.31 10.83
C ASP A 197 5.98 -11.56 9.39
N TYR A 198 5.11 -12.02 8.49
CA TYR A 198 5.45 -12.32 7.09
C TYR A 198 6.24 -11.20 6.39
N PHE A 199 5.88 -9.94 6.63
CA PHE A 199 6.52 -8.77 6.02
C PHE A 199 7.68 -8.19 6.83
N ASP A 200 8.07 -8.78 7.96
CA ASP A 200 9.08 -8.18 8.85
C ASP A 200 10.44 -8.06 8.14
N LEU A 201 10.86 -9.07 7.38
CA LEU A 201 12.10 -9.01 6.60
C LEU A 201 12.04 -7.95 5.50
N ASP A 202 10.89 -7.81 4.83
CA ASP A 202 10.69 -6.78 3.82
C ASP A 202 10.74 -5.38 4.43
N ILE A 203 10.19 -5.19 5.63
CA ILE A 203 10.29 -3.94 6.37
C ILE A 203 11.73 -3.64 6.75
N LEU A 204 12.45 -4.61 7.34
CA LEU A 204 13.83 -4.43 7.77
C LEU A 204 14.76 -4.10 6.59
N LYS A 205 14.68 -4.86 5.48
CA LYS A 205 15.51 -4.61 4.29
C LYS A 205 15.19 -3.28 3.60
N ASN A 206 14.02 -2.70 3.86
CA ASN A 206 13.61 -1.37 3.40
C ASN A 206 13.75 -0.27 4.45
N THR A 207 14.31 -0.56 5.64
CA THR A 207 14.55 0.43 6.68
C THR A 207 16.00 0.92 6.61
N ASP A 208 16.19 2.22 6.37
CA ASP A 208 17.49 2.85 6.19
C ASP A 208 18.39 2.78 7.44
N LYS A 209 19.71 2.86 7.24
CA LYS A 209 20.68 3.01 8.34
C LYS A 209 20.54 4.34 9.08
N ASN A 210 20.16 5.39 8.34
CA ASN A 210 19.95 6.74 8.86
C ASN A 210 18.45 7.04 9.02
N LEU A 211 18.09 7.97 9.91
CA LEU A 211 16.69 8.35 10.12
C LEU A 211 16.05 8.84 8.80
N LYS A 212 14.95 8.19 8.40
CA LYS A 212 14.10 8.58 7.26
C LYS A 212 12.63 8.45 7.65
N ARG A 213 11.75 9.15 6.93
CA ARG A 213 10.30 9.08 7.15
C ARG A 213 9.80 7.64 7.07
N ALA A 214 9.05 7.20 8.07
CA ALA A 214 8.47 5.85 8.12
C ALA A 214 7.62 5.54 6.88
N ALA A 215 6.91 6.54 6.36
CA ALA A 215 6.14 6.45 5.12
C ALA A 215 6.96 5.99 3.90
N ARG A 216 8.27 6.27 3.85
CA ARG A 216 9.14 5.80 2.76
C ARG A 216 9.36 4.29 2.84
N THR A 217 9.67 3.77 4.03
CA THR A 217 9.81 2.32 4.24
C THR A 217 8.49 1.61 3.94
N VAL A 218 7.36 2.11 4.45
CA VAL A 218 6.03 1.55 4.15
C VAL A 218 5.77 1.55 2.64
N GLY A 219 5.96 2.68 1.96
CA GLY A 219 5.76 2.81 0.52
C GLY A 219 6.67 1.87 -0.30
N ASN A 220 7.93 1.70 0.10
CA ASN A 220 8.84 0.77 -0.56
C ASN A 220 8.40 -0.69 -0.39
N VAL A 221 7.98 -1.07 0.82
CA VAL A 221 7.46 -2.43 1.07
C VAL A 221 6.24 -2.70 0.18
N LEU A 222 5.30 -1.76 0.11
CA LEU A 222 4.13 -1.89 -0.77
C LEU A 222 4.51 -1.95 -2.25
N GLY A 223 5.43 -1.09 -2.70
CA GLY A 223 5.84 -1.00 -4.10
C GLY A 223 6.62 -2.23 -4.59
N PHE A 224 7.39 -2.88 -3.72
CA PHE A 224 8.12 -4.11 -4.06
C PHE A 224 7.35 -5.40 -3.76
N SER A 225 6.24 -5.30 -3.03
CA SER A 225 5.43 -6.46 -2.66
C SER A 225 4.62 -6.99 -3.84
N ASN A 226 4.54 -8.32 -3.93
CA ASN A 226 3.59 -8.99 -4.83
C ASN A 226 2.22 -9.22 -4.18
N GLN A 227 2.05 -8.83 -2.91
CA GLN A 227 0.81 -8.96 -2.14
C GLN A 227 0.06 -7.62 -2.10
N ASN A 228 -1.26 -7.67 -2.24
CA ASN A 228 -2.13 -6.53 -1.95
C ASN A 228 -2.33 -6.45 -0.43
N ILE A 229 -1.55 -5.58 0.21
CA ILE A 229 -1.56 -5.36 1.67
C ILE A 229 -1.78 -3.87 1.95
N SER A 230 -2.47 -3.55 3.04
CA SER A 230 -2.67 -2.15 3.44
C SER A 230 -1.37 -1.52 3.97
N ASP A 231 -1.23 -0.22 3.77
CA ASP A 231 -0.21 0.61 4.42
C ASP A 231 -0.34 0.55 5.94
N ASP A 232 -1.58 0.54 6.44
CA ASP A 232 -1.91 0.39 7.85
C ASP A 232 -1.34 -0.90 8.46
N TYR A 233 -1.45 -2.06 7.79
CA TYR A 233 -0.88 -3.32 8.27
C TYR A 233 0.65 -3.27 8.32
N ILE A 234 1.29 -2.78 7.26
CA ILE A 234 2.75 -2.67 7.21
C ILE A 234 3.25 -1.73 8.31
N PHE A 235 2.56 -0.62 8.52
CA PHE A 235 2.91 0.32 9.57
C PHE A 235 2.65 -0.22 10.98
N TRP A 236 1.59 -0.99 11.19
CA TRP A 236 1.40 -1.75 12.42
C TRP A 236 2.59 -2.68 12.68
N ARG A 237 3.10 -3.39 11.66
CA ARG A 237 4.33 -4.19 11.79
C ARG A 237 5.57 -3.37 12.08
N VAL A 238 5.71 -2.17 11.50
CA VAL A 238 6.80 -1.23 11.86
C VAL A 238 6.74 -0.89 13.35
N ARG A 239 5.56 -0.57 13.90
CA ARG A 239 5.38 -0.30 15.34
C ARG A 239 5.77 -1.51 16.20
N GLU A 240 5.40 -2.71 15.77
CA GLU A 240 5.78 -3.95 16.44
C GLU A 240 7.30 -4.20 16.42
N LEU A 241 7.96 -3.94 15.28
CA LEU A 241 9.42 -4.05 15.15
C LEU A 241 10.17 -3.01 15.98
N ILE A 242 9.58 -1.83 16.18
CA ILE A 242 10.07 -0.83 17.13
C ILE A 242 9.98 -1.35 18.56
N ASN A 243 8.82 -1.88 18.97
CA ASN A 243 8.62 -2.45 20.30
C ASN A 243 9.58 -3.62 20.59
N LEU A 244 9.93 -4.39 19.56
CA LEU A 244 10.92 -5.47 19.65
C LEU A 244 12.38 -4.99 19.63
N GLY A 245 12.62 -3.70 19.39
CA GLY A 245 13.95 -3.09 19.34
C GLY A 245 14.74 -3.40 18.07
N TYR A 246 14.09 -3.81 16.98
CA TYR A 246 14.75 -4.00 15.68
C TYR A 246 14.86 -2.68 14.90
N ILE A 247 13.93 -1.75 15.15
CA ILE A 247 13.88 -0.41 14.55
C ILE A 247 13.89 0.62 15.68
N GLU A 248 14.65 1.70 15.49
CA GLU A 248 14.59 2.90 16.33
C GLU A 248 13.73 3.97 15.63
N TYR A 249 13.03 4.79 16.41
CA TYR A 249 12.23 5.89 15.87
C TYR A 249 12.47 7.21 16.62
N THR A 250 12.15 8.30 15.93
CA THR A 250 12.00 9.65 16.50
C THR A 250 10.70 10.27 16.00
N GLY A 251 10.23 11.33 16.67
CA GLY A 251 8.97 12.00 16.35
C GLY A 251 7.78 11.47 17.14
N GLU A 252 6.58 11.61 16.59
CA GLU A 252 5.32 11.26 17.26
C GLU A 252 4.95 9.80 16.95
N PHE A 253 5.07 8.92 17.96
CA PHE A 253 4.76 7.51 17.80
C PHE A 253 3.30 7.31 17.41
N GLY A 254 3.03 6.35 16.53
CA GLY A 254 1.68 6.08 16.06
C GLY A 254 1.30 6.86 14.81
N ILE A 255 1.93 8.02 14.52
CA ILE A 255 1.61 8.83 13.34
C ILE A 255 2.65 8.64 12.25
N MET A 256 2.37 7.79 11.25
CA MET A 256 3.32 7.40 10.19
C MET A 256 4.05 8.58 9.52
N ARG A 257 3.34 9.67 9.21
CA ARG A 257 3.92 10.86 8.54
C ARG A 257 4.85 11.68 9.44
N LYS A 258 4.70 11.56 10.76
CA LYS A 258 5.46 12.29 11.78
C LYS A 258 6.57 11.43 12.42
N MET A 259 6.68 10.15 12.04
CA MET A 259 7.76 9.26 12.47
C MET A 259 8.91 9.26 11.48
N GLU A 260 10.13 9.30 12.01
CA GLU A 260 11.34 8.92 11.30
C GLU A 260 11.92 7.67 11.95
N ILE A 261 12.38 6.72 11.14
CA ILE A 261 12.85 5.41 11.58
C ILE A 261 14.21 5.09 10.97
N LYS A 262 14.95 4.22 11.66
CA LYS A 262 16.18 3.59 11.16
C LYS A 262 16.33 2.18 11.72
N ILE A 263 17.04 1.32 11.00
CA ILE A 263 17.34 -0.03 11.46
C ILE A 263 18.40 0.01 12.56
N THR A 264 18.25 -0.84 13.59
CA THR A 264 19.22 -0.97 14.68
C THR A 264 20.25 -2.06 14.38
N ASN A 265 21.32 -2.17 15.18
CA ASN A 265 22.23 -3.31 15.09
C ASN A 265 21.49 -4.64 15.31
N LYS A 266 20.55 -4.70 16.26
CA LYS A 266 19.71 -5.89 16.48
C LYS A 266 18.84 -6.20 15.25
N GLY A 267 18.33 -5.18 14.56
CA GLY A 267 17.60 -5.31 13.31
C GLY A 267 18.47 -5.87 12.19
N LEU A 268 19.72 -5.38 12.08
CA LEU A 268 20.71 -5.89 11.13
C LEU A 268 21.09 -7.35 11.43
N ASP A 269 21.26 -7.73 12.70
CA ASP A 269 21.50 -9.11 13.09
C ASP A 269 20.33 -10.01 12.67
N ARG A 270 19.09 -9.56 12.89
CA ARG A 270 17.90 -10.30 12.46
C ARG A 270 17.80 -10.43 10.93
N LEU A 271 18.15 -9.36 10.21
CA LEU A 271 18.16 -9.31 8.74
C LEU A 271 19.24 -10.23 8.16
N SER A 272 20.39 -10.34 8.82
CA SER A 272 21.53 -11.17 8.39
C SER A 272 21.25 -12.68 8.36
N ASN A 273 20.15 -13.12 8.97
CA ASN A 273 19.66 -14.50 8.85
C ASN A 273 19.08 -14.82 7.47
N ASP A 274 18.91 -13.82 6.60
CA ASP A 274 18.48 -13.97 5.21
C ASP A 274 19.51 -13.28 4.29
N GLU A 275 20.27 -14.07 3.54
CA GLU A 275 21.38 -13.59 2.72
C GLU A 275 20.91 -12.63 1.62
N TYR A 276 19.78 -12.96 0.98
CA TYR A 276 19.20 -12.14 -0.09
C TYR A 276 18.71 -10.80 0.44
N ALA A 277 18.00 -10.79 1.58
CA ALA A 277 17.51 -9.56 2.19
C ALA A 277 18.66 -8.66 2.66
N MET A 278 19.74 -9.26 3.19
CA MET A 278 20.93 -8.52 3.59
C MET A 278 21.69 -7.94 2.40
N GLU A 279 21.83 -8.69 1.31
CA GLU A 279 22.46 -8.22 0.07
C GLU A 279 21.67 -7.05 -0.53
N PHE A 280 20.34 -7.18 -0.62
CA PHE A 280 19.45 -6.12 -1.06
C PHE A 280 19.65 -4.84 -0.24
N TRP A 281 19.68 -4.96 1.09
CA TRP A 281 19.86 -3.82 1.98
C TRP A 281 21.22 -3.14 1.77
N ARG A 282 22.31 -3.91 1.71
CA ARG A 282 23.66 -3.37 1.49
C ARG A 282 23.76 -2.59 0.18
N LYS A 283 23.29 -3.19 -0.92
CA LYS A 283 23.31 -2.55 -2.24
C LYS A 283 22.58 -1.21 -2.22
N ARG A 284 21.42 -1.16 -1.57
CA ARG A 284 20.62 0.06 -1.45
C ARG A 284 21.33 1.14 -0.62
N GLU A 285 21.94 0.78 0.50
CA GLU A 285 22.71 1.75 1.31
C GLU A 285 23.93 2.28 0.55
N ASP A 286 24.64 1.43 -0.19
CA ASP A 286 25.78 1.82 -1.03
C ASP A 286 25.35 2.79 -2.14
N GLU A 287 24.18 2.58 -2.76
CA GLU A 287 23.61 3.48 -3.76
C GLU A 287 23.26 4.85 -3.16
N ILE A 288 22.63 4.87 -1.99
CA ILE A 288 22.29 6.10 -1.25
C ILE A 288 23.56 6.88 -0.87
N GLU A 289 24.62 6.18 -0.44
CA GLU A 289 25.90 6.80 -0.08
C GLU A 289 26.57 7.44 -1.30
N LYS A 290 26.66 6.73 -2.43
CA LYS A 290 27.20 7.26 -3.69
C LYS A 290 26.43 8.48 -4.19
N GLU A 291 25.10 8.44 -4.15
CA GLU A 291 24.27 9.58 -4.54
C GLU A 291 24.53 10.79 -3.63
N THR A 292 24.64 10.55 -2.31
CA THR A 292 24.94 11.60 -1.33
C THR A 292 26.31 12.23 -1.56
N GLU A 293 27.33 11.43 -1.85
CA GLU A 293 28.68 11.92 -2.18
C GLU A 293 28.68 12.74 -3.47
N TYR A 294 28.00 12.26 -4.51
CA TYR A 294 27.85 12.97 -5.78
C TYR A 294 27.19 14.35 -5.59
N LEU A 295 26.08 14.40 -4.86
CA LEU A 295 25.36 15.65 -4.58
C LEU A 295 26.21 16.63 -3.76
N ARG A 296 27.00 16.14 -2.79
CA ARG A 296 27.94 16.98 -2.03
C ARG A 296 29.04 17.55 -2.91
N ALA A 297 29.65 16.73 -3.77
CA ALA A 297 30.68 17.17 -4.70
C ALA A 297 30.15 18.23 -5.66
N PHE A 298 28.96 18.00 -6.22
CA PHE A 298 28.28 18.95 -7.11
C PHE A 298 27.98 20.28 -6.41
N ALA A 299 27.43 20.24 -5.18
CA ALA A 299 27.14 21.45 -4.41
C ALA A 299 28.42 22.24 -4.07
N ALA A 300 29.51 21.55 -3.72
CA ALA A 300 30.80 22.18 -3.45
C ALA A 300 31.39 22.87 -4.70
N GLU A 301 31.29 22.22 -5.86
CA GLU A 301 31.72 22.79 -7.13
C GLU A 301 30.89 24.02 -7.52
N ALA A 302 29.56 23.94 -7.38
CA ALA A 302 28.65 25.06 -7.66
C ALA A 302 28.96 26.27 -6.77
N ALA A 303 29.14 26.05 -5.47
CA ALA A 303 29.52 27.10 -4.52
C ALA A 303 30.88 27.73 -4.85
N LEU A 304 31.86 26.93 -5.29
CA LEU A 304 33.15 27.45 -5.72
C LEU A 304 33.03 28.30 -6.99
N LYS A 305 32.27 27.84 -8.00
CA LYS A 305 32.00 28.59 -9.23
C LYS A 305 31.32 29.93 -8.95
N GLU A 306 30.37 29.97 -8.02
CA GLU A 306 29.71 31.21 -7.59
C GLU A 306 30.69 32.18 -6.93
N LYS A 307 31.52 31.69 -5.99
CA LYS A 307 32.59 32.50 -5.37
C LYS A 307 33.55 33.09 -6.41
N LEU A 308 33.95 32.30 -7.41
CA LEU A 308 34.81 32.76 -8.49
C LEU A 308 34.13 33.83 -9.37
N ASN A 309 32.83 33.66 -9.67
CA ASN A 309 32.07 34.63 -10.45
C ASN A 309 31.94 35.98 -9.71
N ILE A 310 31.59 35.94 -8.42
CA ILE A 310 31.54 37.14 -7.56
C ILE A 310 32.91 37.81 -7.50
N ALA A 311 33.98 37.03 -7.29
CA ALA A 311 35.34 37.57 -7.23
C ALA A 311 35.70 38.30 -8.54
N ARG A 312 35.44 37.69 -9.70
CA ARG A 312 35.69 38.29 -11.02
C ARG A 312 34.97 39.61 -11.22
N ASN A 313 33.68 39.68 -10.88
CA ASN A 313 32.88 40.89 -11.03
C ASN A 313 33.33 42.06 -10.12
N LEU A 314 34.10 41.77 -9.07
CA LEU A 314 34.59 42.77 -8.12
C LEU A 314 36.05 43.19 -8.37
N LEU A 315 36.77 42.54 -9.29
CA LEU A 315 38.22 42.76 -9.51
C LEU A 315 38.60 44.19 -9.91
N ASP A 316 37.67 44.90 -10.57
CA ASP A 316 37.85 46.27 -11.04
C ASP A 316 37.30 47.32 -10.06
N VAL A 317 36.64 46.88 -8.99
CA VAL A 317 35.90 47.75 -8.06
C VAL A 317 36.51 47.74 -6.65
N LEU A 318 37.07 46.60 -6.21
CA LEU A 318 37.56 46.41 -4.84
C LEU A 318 38.99 45.89 -4.78
N ASP A 319 39.67 46.15 -3.65
CA ASP A 319 40.99 45.59 -3.37
C ASP A 319 40.95 44.08 -3.18
N ILE A 320 42.02 43.40 -3.61
CA ILE A 320 42.16 41.94 -3.57
C ILE A 320 41.93 41.36 -2.16
N LYS A 321 42.38 42.05 -1.11
CA LYS A 321 42.17 41.62 0.29
C LYS A 321 40.68 41.64 0.66
N VAL A 322 39.95 42.65 0.21
CA VAL A 322 38.51 42.81 0.47
C VAL A 322 37.71 41.76 -0.30
N ILE A 323 38.08 41.49 -1.56
CA ILE A 323 37.44 40.44 -2.37
C ILE A 323 37.65 39.06 -1.75
N ALA A 324 38.88 38.76 -1.32
CA ALA A 324 39.21 37.49 -0.64
C ALA A 324 38.38 37.30 0.63
N GLU A 325 38.28 38.34 1.46
CA GLU A 325 37.44 38.33 2.68
C GLU A 325 35.95 38.11 2.35
N LYS A 326 35.40 38.83 1.37
CA LYS A 326 33.97 38.78 1.03
C LYS A 326 33.54 37.48 0.34
N THR A 327 34.43 36.86 -0.43
CA THR A 327 34.14 35.61 -1.16
C THR A 327 34.57 34.36 -0.40
N GLY A 328 35.37 34.52 0.66
CA GLY A 328 36.02 33.41 1.37
C GLY A 328 37.06 32.67 0.52
N LEU A 329 37.56 33.30 -0.55
CA LEU A 329 38.71 32.82 -1.31
C LEU A 329 40.01 33.30 -0.65
N THR A 330 41.11 32.60 -0.87
CA THR A 330 42.43 33.07 -0.43
C THR A 330 42.89 34.25 -1.30
N ILE A 331 43.74 35.12 -0.74
CA ILE A 331 44.35 36.24 -1.49
C ILE A 331 45.08 35.73 -2.74
N GLY A 332 45.76 34.57 -2.66
CA GLY A 332 46.44 33.96 -3.80
C GLY A 332 45.48 33.56 -4.91
N GLN A 333 44.35 32.94 -4.57
CA GLN A 333 43.31 32.57 -5.54
C GLN A 333 42.74 33.80 -6.24
N VAL A 334 42.44 34.88 -5.50
CA VAL A 334 41.92 36.12 -6.11
C VAL A 334 42.96 36.80 -7.01
N LYS A 335 44.24 36.80 -6.61
CA LYS A 335 45.33 37.33 -7.46
C LYS A 335 45.43 36.59 -8.79
N ASN A 336 45.31 35.27 -8.77
CA ASN A 336 45.42 34.45 -9.98
C ASN A 336 44.25 34.72 -10.95
N LEU A 337 43.10 35.18 -10.49
CA LEU A 337 41.97 35.54 -11.36
C LEU A 337 42.23 36.79 -12.21
N LYS A 338 43.20 37.64 -11.86
CA LYS A 338 43.62 38.78 -12.69
C LYS A 338 44.52 38.38 -13.87
N VAL A 339 45.07 37.17 -13.85
CA VAL A 339 46.03 36.69 -14.87
C VAL A 339 45.33 36.14 -16.12
N ASP A 340 44.03 35.84 -16.01
CA ASP A 340 43.20 35.24 -17.07
C ASP A 340 42.26 36.23 -17.80
N ILE A 341 42.49 37.56 -17.71
CA ILE A 341 41.75 38.60 -18.46
C ILE A 341 42.61 39.15 -19.60
#